data_AF-A0A3M7T7L5-F1
#
_entry.id   AF-A0A3M7T7L5-F1
#
_cell.length_a   1.000
_cell.length_b   1.000
_cell.length_c   1.000
_cell.angle_alpha   90.00
_cell.angle_beta   90.00
_cell.angle_gamma   90.00
#
_symmetry.space_group_name_H-M   'P 1'
#
loop_
_entity.id
_entity.type
_entity.pdbx_description
1 polymer ?
#
loop_
_entity_poly.entity_id
_entity_poly.type
_entity_poly.pdbx_seq_one_letter_code
_entity_poly.pdbx_strand_id
1 'polypeptide(L)' 'MFKTTVGVKQGGPLSPKLFSIYVEELIEERMKTNLISEIDGIKTGVLMYADDLLIMTDYCARTMG' A
#
# COMPACT_ATOMS: atom_id res chain seq x y z
N MET A 1 21.51 23.12 9.74
CA MET A 1 20.43 22.15 10.02
C MET A 1 19.56 22.06 8.77
N PHE A 2 19.49 20.91 8.11
CA PHE A 2 18.67 20.75 6.91
C PHE A 2 17.20 20.64 7.31
N LYS A 3 16.35 21.47 6.70
CA LYS A 3 14.91 21.47 6.95
C LYS A 3 14.27 20.55 5.92
N THR A 4 13.70 19.43 6.38
CA THR A 4 12.96 18.51 5.52
C THR A 4 11.68 19.20 5.04
N THR A 5 11.55 19.43 3.73
CA THR A 5 10.36 20.04 3.11
C THR A 5 9.37 19.00 2.60
N VAL A 6 9.79 17.74 2.47
CA VAL A 6 8.98 16.61 2.00
C VAL A 6 9.31 15.37 2.83
N GLY A 7 8.28 14.69 3.32
CA GLY A 7 8.41 13.48 4.15
C GLY A 7 8.59 13.77 5.64
N VAL A 8 8.84 12.70 6.41
CA VAL A 8 9.00 12.75 7.87
C VAL A 8 10.47 12.60 8.27
N LYS A 9 10.84 13.16 9.44
CA LYS A 9 12.20 13.04 9.98
C LYS A 9 12.49 11.59 10.39
N GLN A 10 13.56 10.97 9.90
CA GLN A 10 13.99 9.65 10.40
C GLN A 10 14.39 9.71 11.89
N GLY A 11 14.01 8.69 12.65
CA GLY A 11 14.25 8.63 14.10
C GLY A 11 13.39 9.58 14.94
N GLY A 12 12.44 10.31 14.34
CA GLY A 12 11.43 11.05 15.09
C GLY A 12 10.40 10.09 15.70
N PRO A 13 10.01 10.24 16.98
CA PRO A 13 9.09 9.31 17.64
C PRO A 13 7.70 9.27 16.99
N LEU A 14 7.29 10.37 16.36
CA LEU A 14 6.00 10.47 15.66
C LEU A 14 6.07 10.04 14.18
N SER A 15 7.28 10.00 13.62
CA SER A 15 7.48 9.75 12.19
C SER A 15 6.89 8.42 11.71
N PRO A 16 7.01 7.29 12.44
CA PRO A 16 6.37 6.03 12.04
C PRO A 16 4.85 6.18 11.92
N LYS A 17 4.20 6.83 12.90
CA LYS A 17 2.74 6.96 12.90
C LYS A 17 2.24 7.89 11.79
N LEU A 18 2.93 9.02 11.56
CA LEU A 18 2.60 9.95 10.48
C LEU A 18 2.78 9.30 9.11
N PHE A 19 3.82 8.49 8.95
CA PHE A 19 4.03 7.70 7.74
C PHE A 19 2.90 6.68 7.53
N SER A 20 2.51 5.93 8.57
CA SER A 20 1.39 4.98 8.48
C SER A 20 0.07 5.64 8.07
N ILE A 21 -0.26 6.81 8.64
CA ILE A 21 -1.49 7.55 8.28
C ILE A 21 -1.49 7.93 6.79
N TYR A 22 -0.38 8.49 6.30
CA TYR A 22 -0.26 8.88 4.90
C TYR A 22 -0.42 7.69 3.95
N VAL A 23 0.22 6.57 4.29
CA VAL A 23 0.17 5.33 3.51
C VAL A 23 -1.23 4.72 3.51
N GLU A 24 -1.91 4.70 4.66
CA GLU A 24 -3.26 4.15 4.80
C GLU A 24 -4.24 4.88 3.87
N GLU A 25 -4.23 6.22 3.88
CA GLU A 25 -5.02 7.03 2.95
C GLU A 25 -4.68 6.72 1.48
N LEU A 26 -3.39 6.62 1.15
CA LEU A 26 -2.93 6.29 -0.21
C LEU A 26 -3.43 4.92 -0.66
N ILE A 27 -3.39 3.90 0.19
CA ILE A 27 -3.86 2.55 -0.14
C ILE A 27 -5.37 2.57 -0.33
N GLU A 28 -6.13 3.21 0.56
CA GLU A 28 -7.60 3.28 0.43
C GLU A 28 -8.03 3.97 -0.87
N GLU A 29 -7.37 5.07 -1.25
CA GLU A 29 -7.63 5.75 -2.52
C GLU A 29 -7.32 4.86 -3.72
N ARG A 30 -6.22 4.11 -3.67
CA ARG A 30 -5.79 3.24 -4.78
C ARG A 30 -6.60 1.95 -4.85
N MET A 31 -7.07 1.41 -3.74
CA MET A 31 -7.97 0.24 -3.70
C MET A 31 -9.34 0.55 -4.29
N LYS A 32 -9.80 1.80 -4.24
CA LYS A 32 -11.00 2.26 -4.95
C LYS A 32 -10.82 2.31 -6.47
N THR A 33 -9.57 2.26 -6.95
CA THR A 33 -9.27 2.13 -8.38
C THR A 33 -8.97 0.67 -8.72
N ASN A 34 -9.21 0.26 -9.97
CA ASN A 34 -8.84 -1.09 -10.45
C ASN A 34 -7.32 -1.28 -10.59
N LEU A 35 -6.49 -0.35 -10.10
CA LEU A 35 -5.04 -0.39 -10.27
C LEU A 35 -4.35 -1.40 -9.34
N ILE A 36 -4.88 -1.59 -8.13
CA ILE A 36 -4.32 -2.49 -7.10
C ILE A 36 -5.36 -3.50 -6.59
N SER A 37 -6.64 -3.32 -6.92
CA SER A 37 -7.71 -4.24 -6.54
C SER A 37 -7.91 -5.38 -7.55
N GLU A 38 -7.39 -5.24 -8.77
CA GLU A 38 -7.48 -6.24 -9.84
C GLU A 38 -6.26 -6.17 -10.78
N ILE A 39 -5.64 -7.32 -11.05
CA ILE A 39 -4.58 -7.46 -12.05
C ILE A 39 -5.00 -8.59 -13.01
N ASP A 40 -5.13 -8.29 -14.30
CA ASP A 40 -5.57 -9.25 -15.33
C ASP A 40 -6.87 -10.01 -15.00
N GLY A 41 -7.85 -9.33 -14.39
CA GLY A 41 -9.12 -9.97 -14.00
C GLY A 41 -9.06 -10.73 -12.67
N ILE A 42 -7.90 -10.76 -12.00
CA ILE A 42 -7.69 -11.45 -10.74
C ILE A 42 -7.73 -10.43 -9.61
N LYS A 43 -8.61 -10.65 -8.63
CA LYS A 43 -8.71 -9.79 -7.45
C LYS A 43 -7.46 -9.90 -6.59
N THR A 44 -7.02 -8.77 -6.08
CA THR A 44 -5.81 -8.64 -5.27
C THR A 44 -6.12 -7.97 -3.94
N GLY A 45 -5.45 -8.45 -2.89
CA GLY A 45 -5.40 -7.84 -1.56
C GLY A 45 -4.02 -7.21 -1.32
N VAL A 46 -3.97 -6.22 -0.42
CA VAL A 46 -2.76 -5.47 -0.08
C VAL A 46 -2.55 -5.49 1.42
N LEU A 47 -1.32 -5.80 1.84
CA LEU A 47 -0.84 -5.66 3.21
C LEU A 47 0.43 -4.81 3.18
N MET A 48 0.42 -3.65 3.84
CA MET A 48 1.60 -2.78 3.96
C MET A 48 2.02 -2.67 5.42
N TYR A 49 3.33 -2.72 5.66
CA TYR A 49 3.92 -2.53 6.98
C TYR A 49 5.19 -1.68 6.83
N ALA A 50 5.15 -0.44 7.35
CA ALA A 50 6.20 0.54 7.11
C ALA A 50 6.51 0.63 5.60
N ASP A 51 7.76 0.46 5.20
CA ASP A 51 8.22 0.49 3.81
C ASP A 51 8.00 -0.83 3.04
N ASP A 52 7.58 -1.90 3.70
CA ASP A 52 7.30 -3.20 3.07
C ASP A 52 5.85 -3.28 2.54
N LEU A 53 5.70 -3.80 1.32
CA LEU A 53 4.41 -4.03 0.65
C LEU A 53 4.27 -5.48 0.18
N LEU A 54 3.20 -6.13 0.61
CA LEU A 54 2.79 -7.45 0.15
C LEU A 54 1.49 -7.35 -0.65
N ILE A 55 1.49 -7.91 -1.86
CA ILE A 55 0.30 -8.11 -2.68
C ILE A 55 -0.06 -9.59 -2.65
N MET A 56 -1.31 -9.88 -2.34
CA MET A 56 -1.85 -11.23 -2.28
C MET A 56 -2.95 -11.41 -3.32
N THR A 57 -3.11 -12.61 -3.82
CA THR A 57 -4.18 -12.94 -4.76
C THR A 57 -4.67 -14.36 -4.52
N ASP A 58 -5.96 -14.58 -4.76
CA ASP A 58 -6.52 -15.92 -4.78
C ASP A 58 -6.15 -16.58 -6.10
N TYR A 59 -5.50 -17.74 -6.02
CA TYR A 59 -5.31 -18.58 -7.20
C TYR A 59 -6.65 -19.22 -7.58
N CYS A 60 -7.36 -18.62 -8.53
CA CYS A 60 -8.45 -19.30 -9.21
C CYS A 60 -7.89 -19.96 -10.46
N ALA A 61 -7.63 -21.27 -10.40
CA ALA A 61 -7.45 -22.06 -11.62
C ALA A 61 -8.76 -21.96 -12.41
N ARG A 62 -8.80 -21.05 -13.39
CA ARG A 62 -9.89 -20.99 -14.35
C ARG A 62 -9.82 -22.27 -15.16
N THR A 63 -10.50 -23.31 -14.71
CA THR A 63 -10.77 -24.51 -15.52
C THR A 63 -11.51 -24.01 -16.75
N MET A 64 -10.78 -23.88 -17.85
CA MET A 64 -11.36 -23.69 -19.17
C MET A 64 -12.17 -24.95 -19.47
N GLY A 65 -13.50 -24.80 -19.42
CA GLY A 65 -14.44 -25.70 -20.06
C GLY A 65 -14.73 -25.21 -21.47
#